data_AF-A0A935AVB2-F1
#
_entry.id   AF-A0A935AVB2-F1
#
_cell.length_a   1.000
_cell.length_b   1.000
_cell.length_c   1.000
_cell.angle_alpha   90.00
_cell.angle_beta   90.00
_cell.angle_gamma   90.00
#
_symmetry.space_group_name_H-M   'P 1'
#
loop_
_entity.id
_entity.type
_entity.pdbx_description
1 polymer ?
#
loop_
_entity_poly.entity_id
_entity_poly.type
_entity_poly.pdbx_seq_one_letter_code
_entity_poly.pdbx_strand_id
1 'polypeptide(L)'
;MTVSYTYIYSQCDSIVLRNQLEINQFISTYGKCTEVNHLIIKDVDADITQLDSLYSLERINGDLRLNFKSSNENFKNINGLKNLKYVYFLNGNSYKVTGQFSNLDTVYFLGFNGKLAESTLDIFSYFPNLTHIENMLFATNPIIADNTPNFSTGTNFVLSISSGIDSTGLKVLSQRIKRENLKSLKIFPGDGVDLRHLTIIDSVEHLHFAYTKNCNFTNIATIRNLKSLSLESDLGNNDFGEGLKYIEDIDYLFTQNNKFKIDYEKILPALKSIKDQVLISSHDSLYNLGFLENVSPPQDSSEYRTINISNNRRLNDCNSSFLCEALKRYPNSVNIQNNASKCTKDEILKYCKMVDTDEEVDVPITLSPNPAYHEIQLLHAEGSFDYEIKSINGRHLLSGIVQDHINVMDLPPGIYILSLKSQNSDGLVINKRFVKM
;
A
#
# COMPACT_ATOMS: atom_id res chain seq x y z
N MET A 1 33.06 -56.95 17.66
CA MET A 1 33.48 -55.61 17.21
C MET A 1 32.25 -54.92 16.61
N THR A 2 31.64 -54.02 17.37
CA THR A 2 30.48 -53.23 16.94
C THR A 2 30.99 -51.87 16.47
N VAL A 3 30.96 -51.63 15.16
CA VAL A 3 31.28 -50.33 14.57
C VAL A 3 30.06 -49.43 14.77
N SER A 4 30.17 -48.51 15.72
CA SER A 4 29.16 -47.47 15.95
C SER A 4 29.32 -46.38 14.90
N TYR A 5 28.41 -46.35 13.91
CA TYR A 5 28.25 -45.21 13.01
C TYR A 5 27.51 -44.10 13.75
N THR A 6 28.24 -43.20 14.40
CA THR A 6 27.68 -41.90 14.83
C THR A 6 27.44 -41.06 13.57
N TYR A 7 26.18 -40.94 13.17
CA TYR A 7 25.75 -39.94 12.21
C TYR A 7 26.07 -38.55 12.78
N ILE A 8 27.11 -37.91 12.27
CA ILE A 8 27.41 -36.50 12.54
C ILE A 8 26.34 -35.70 11.80
N TYR A 9 25.22 -35.43 12.49
CA TYR A 9 24.24 -34.47 12.01
C TYR A 9 24.88 -33.09 11.89
N SER A 10 24.68 -32.48 10.73
CA SER A 10 25.16 -31.20 10.20
C SER A 10 25.68 -30.16 11.21
N GLN A 11 26.99 -30.18 11.49
CA GLN A 11 27.69 -29.05 12.13
C GLN A 11 27.65 -27.77 11.28
N CYS A 12 27.29 -27.90 10.01
CA CYS A 12 27.25 -26.82 9.02
C CYS A 12 25.85 -26.23 8.80
N ASP A 13 24.90 -26.38 9.72
CA ASP A 13 23.53 -25.90 9.47
C ASP A 13 23.43 -24.36 9.59
N SER A 14 23.43 -23.84 10.82
CA SER A 14 23.31 -22.40 11.09
C SER A 14 24.46 -21.92 11.98
N ILE A 15 25.34 -21.10 11.41
CA ILE A 15 26.57 -20.63 12.04
C ILE A 15 26.48 -19.14 12.34
N VAL A 16 26.86 -18.76 13.55
CA VAL A 16 26.99 -17.36 13.97
C VAL A 16 28.43 -17.12 14.41
N LEU A 17 29.11 -16.16 13.77
CA LEU A 17 30.49 -15.77 14.09
C LEU A 17 30.49 -14.35 14.66
N ARG A 18 31.13 -14.13 15.80
CA ARG A 18 31.00 -12.92 16.64
C ARG A 18 32.24 -12.01 16.65
N ASN A 19 33.38 -12.57 16.28
CA ASN A 19 34.68 -11.91 16.33
C ASN A 19 35.69 -12.60 15.41
N GLN A 20 36.89 -12.03 15.32
CA GLN A 20 37.93 -12.57 14.42
C GLN A 20 38.43 -13.96 14.86
N LEU A 21 38.44 -14.24 16.17
CA LEU A 21 38.87 -15.55 16.68
C LEU A 21 37.94 -16.66 16.18
N GLU A 22 36.62 -16.46 16.26
CA GLU A 22 35.63 -17.42 15.78
C GLU A 22 35.73 -17.63 14.25
N ILE A 23 36.02 -16.57 13.48
CA ILE A 23 36.30 -16.71 12.04
C ILE A 23 37.54 -17.57 11.83
N ASN A 24 38.64 -17.29 12.52
CA ASN A 24 39.90 -18.02 12.37
C ASN A 24 39.76 -19.50 12.76
N GLN A 25 38.86 -19.81 13.70
CA GLN A 25 38.58 -21.16 14.16
C GLN A 25 37.50 -21.88 13.35
N PHE A 26 36.92 -21.25 12.32
CA PHE A 26 35.79 -21.80 11.57
C PHE A 26 36.01 -23.25 11.14
N ILE A 27 37.16 -23.54 10.49
CA ILE A 27 37.46 -24.89 9.98
C ILE A 27 37.70 -25.89 11.11
N SER A 28 38.35 -25.50 12.21
CA SER A 28 38.56 -26.40 13.35
C SER A 28 37.27 -26.69 14.11
N THR A 29 36.33 -25.73 14.13
CA THR A 29 35.08 -25.83 14.89
C THR A 29 33.98 -26.55 14.11
N TYR A 30 33.83 -26.24 12.82
CA TYR A 30 32.73 -26.74 11.98
C TYR A 30 33.19 -27.71 10.88
N GLY A 31 34.50 -27.92 10.74
CA GLY A 31 35.06 -28.70 9.63
C GLY A 31 35.13 -27.90 8.33
N LYS A 32 35.38 -28.59 7.21
CA LYS A 32 35.43 -28.00 5.87
C LYS A 32 34.03 -27.94 5.25
N CYS A 33 33.12 -27.19 5.86
CA CYS A 33 31.79 -26.96 5.29
C CYS A 33 31.92 -26.34 3.90
N THR A 34 31.27 -26.94 2.91
CA THR A 34 31.08 -26.35 1.56
C THR A 34 29.72 -25.69 1.41
N GLU A 35 28.76 -26.10 2.22
CA GLU A 35 27.39 -25.62 2.20
C GLU A 35 26.91 -25.41 3.63
N VAL A 36 26.17 -24.32 3.84
CA VAL A 36 25.49 -24.01 5.09
C VAL A 36 24.08 -23.48 4.82
N ASN A 37 23.17 -23.57 5.79
CA ASN A 37 21.86 -22.94 5.67
C ASN A 37 21.94 -21.46 6.05
N HIS A 38 22.53 -21.12 7.20
CA HIS A 38 22.66 -19.72 7.60
C HIS A 38 24.08 -19.40 8.07
N LEU A 39 24.61 -18.26 7.64
CA LEU A 39 25.87 -17.69 8.13
C LEU A 39 25.64 -16.23 8.54
N ILE A 40 25.73 -15.97 9.84
CA ILE A 40 25.56 -14.63 10.39
C ILE A 40 26.88 -14.18 11.02
N ILE A 41 27.53 -13.19 10.41
CA ILE A 41 28.74 -12.58 10.95
C ILE A 41 28.35 -11.30 11.68
N LYS A 42 28.49 -11.31 13.01
CA LYS A 42 28.23 -10.16 13.90
C LYS A 42 29.56 -9.67 14.42
N ASP A 43 29.96 -8.46 14.09
CA ASP A 43 31.23 -7.90 14.57
C ASP A 43 31.05 -7.26 15.96
N VAL A 44 30.79 -8.11 16.96
CA VAL A 44 30.40 -7.67 18.31
C VAL A 44 31.54 -6.88 18.96
N ASP A 45 32.75 -7.42 18.81
CA ASP A 45 33.98 -6.92 19.45
C ASP A 45 34.71 -5.88 18.62
N ALA A 46 34.21 -5.57 17.41
CA ALA A 46 34.82 -4.64 16.47
C ALA A 46 36.26 -5.02 16.07
N ASP A 47 36.56 -6.32 16.02
CA ASP A 47 37.90 -6.87 15.78
C ASP A 47 38.02 -7.64 14.45
N ILE A 48 36.92 -7.82 13.72
CA ILE A 48 36.93 -8.54 12.44
C ILE A 48 37.67 -7.71 11.38
N THR A 49 38.69 -8.31 10.76
CA THR A 49 39.55 -7.74 9.71
C THR A 49 39.53 -8.56 8.42
N GLN A 50 39.30 -9.87 8.49
CA GLN A 50 39.31 -10.74 7.32
C GLN A 50 38.39 -11.94 7.49
N LEU A 51 37.91 -12.46 6.37
CA LEU A 51 37.04 -13.64 6.31
C LEU A 51 37.77 -14.89 5.79
N ASP A 52 39.10 -14.87 5.72
CA ASP A 52 39.90 -15.83 4.96
C ASP A 52 39.65 -17.30 5.31
N SER A 53 39.28 -17.60 6.57
CA SER A 53 38.98 -18.97 7.00
C SER A 53 37.64 -19.51 6.50
N LEU A 54 36.83 -18.69 5.84
CA LEU A 54 35.53 -19.07 5.26
C LEU A 54 35.63 -19.55 3.80
N TYR A 55 36.86 -19.72 3.28
CA TYR A 55 37.12 -20.03 1.87
C TYR A 55 36.52 -21.35 1.39
N SER A 56 36.18 -22.27 2.28
CA SER A 56 35.59 -23.55 1.87
C SER A 56 34.13 -23.42 1.44
N LEU A 57 33.45 -22.33 1.81
CA LEU A 57 32.03 -22.13 1.53
C LEU A 57 31.79 -21.83 0.05
N GLU A 58 30.90 -22.62 -0.55
CA GLU A 58 30.44 -22.46 -1.93
C GLU A 58 28.97 -22.08 -2.01
N ARG A 59 28.15 -22.44 -1.01
CA ARG A 59 26.70 -22.26 -1.04
C ARG A 59 26.13 -21.89 0.33
N ILE A 60 25.23 -20.91 0.34
CA ILE A 60 24.42 -20.54 1.52
C ILE A 60 22.93 -20.62 1.13
N ASN A 61 22.21 -21.61 1.65
CA ASN A 61 20.80 -21.87 1.27
C ASN A 61 19.80 -20.90 1.89
N GLY A 62 20.21 -20.17 2.91
CA GLY A 62 19.41 -19.17 3.60
C GLY A 62 20.18 -17.86 3.69
N ASP A 63 20.45 -17.41 4.90
CA ASP A 63 20.90 -16.05 5.15
C ASP A 63 22.42 -15.96 5.23
N LEU A 64 23.03 -15.15 4.36
CA LEU A 64 24.34 -14.55 4.62
C LEU A 64 24.13 -13.13 5.14
N ARG A 65 24.35 -12.93 6.45
CA ARG A 65 24.23 -11.63 7.11
C ARG A 65 25.60 -11.09 7.53
N LEU A 66 26.01 -9.96 6.95
CA LEU A 66 27.25 -9.26 7.28
C LEU A 66 26.95 -8.01 8.14
N ASN A 67 26.91 -8.22 9.46
CA ASN A 67 26.58 -7.19 10.45
C ASN A 67 27.86 -6.62 11.07
N PHE A 68 28.62 -5.88 10.28
CA PHE A 68 29.80 -5.18 10.78
C PHE A 68 29.42 -3.95 11.60
N LYS A 69 30.13 -3.71 12.69
CA LYS A 69 29.85 -2.59 13.60
C LYS A 69 30.52 -1.33 13.04
N SER A 70 29.81 -0.21 13.08
CA SER A 70 30.35 1.06 12.58
C SER A 70 31.51 1.61 13.41
N SER A 71 31.73 1.09 14.62
CA SER A 71 32.91 1.44 15.45
C SER A 71 34.14 0.61 15.11
N ASN A 72 34.05 -0.40 14.23
CA ASN A 72 35.21 -1.16 13.80
C ASN A 72 35.93 -0.40 12.69
N GLU A 73 37.10 0.13 13.00
CA GLU A 73 37.90 0.95 12.09
C GLU A 73 38.60 0.14 10.99
N ASN A 74 38.69 -1.18 11.13
CA ASN A 74 39.37 -2.05 10.18
C ASN A 74 38.59 -2.19 8.86
N PHE A 75 39.31 -2.39 7.76
CA PHE A 75 38.70 -2.88 6.53
C PHE A 75 38.48 -4.40 6.62
N LYS A 76 37.34 -4.88 6.14
CA LYS A 76 36.94 -6.28 6.16
C LYS A 76 37.08 -6.83 4.76
N ASN A 77 38.06 -7.69 4.55
CA ASN A 77 38.28 -8.31 3.25
C ASN A 77 37.32 -9.49 3.03
N ILE A 78 36.37 -9.36 2.10
CA ILE A 78 35.41 -10.41 1.74
C ILE A 78 35.97 -11.46 0.79
N ASN A 79 37.22 -11.36 0.34
CA ASN A 79 37.88 -12.40 -0.48
C ASN A 79 37.95 -13.76 0.22
N GLY A 80 37.80 -13.80 1.54
CA GLY A 80 37.61 -15.04 2.27
C GLY A 80 36.38 -15.84 1.84
N LEU A 81 35.41 -15.22 1.18
CA LEU A 81 34.22 -15.86 0.58
C LEU A 81 34.34 -16.01 -0.94
N LYS A 82 35.56 -15.98 -1.50
CA LYS A 82 35.80 -16.04 -2.96
C LYS A 82 35.19 -17.25 -3.67
N ASN A 83 35.00 -18.37 -2.96
CA ASN A 83 34.46 -19.60 -3.53
C ASN A 83 32.93 -19.68 -3.51
N LEU A 84 32.27 -18.70 -2.87
CA LEU A 84 30.82 -18.64 -2.76
C LEU A 84 30.21 -18.41 -4.15
N LYS A 85 29.35 -19.33 -4.59
CA LYS A 85 28.68 -19.32 -5.89
C LYS A 85 27.21 -18.93 -5.79
N TYR A 86 26.56 -19.32 -4.69
CA TYR A 86 25.15 -19.10 -4.46
C TYR A 86 24.86 -18.60 -3.04
N VAL A 87 23.98 -17.61 -2.95
CA VAL A 87 23.39 -17.15 -1.69
C VAL A 87 21.89 -16.96 -1.86
N TYR A 88 21.09 -17.56 -0.99
CA TYR A 88 19.65 -17.30 -1.01
C TYR A 88 19.35 -15.86 -0.57
N PHE A 89 19.80 -15.45 0.61
CA PHE A 89 19.57 -14.09 1.10
C PHE A 89 20.88 -13.42 1.50
N LEU A 90 21.39 -12.51 0.65
CA LEU A 90 22.56 -11.71 0.96
C LEU A 90 22.14 -10.35 1.50
N ASN A 91 22.39 -10.13 2.78
CA ASN A 91 22.19 -8.83 3.42
C ASN A 91 23.43 -8.43 4.21
N GLY A 92 23.92 -7.23 4.00
CA GLY A 92 25.09 -6.77 4.70
C GLY A 92 25.29 -5.29 4.57
N ASN A 93 26.06 -4.73 5.50
CA ASN A 93 26.59 -3.40 5.28
C ASN A 93 27.95 -3.48 4.55
N SER A 94 28.16 -2.63 3.55
CA SER A 94 29.46 -2.52 2.86
C SER A 94 30.43 -1.58 3.60
N TYR A 95 30.16 -1.28 4.87
CA TYR A 95 30.97 -0.37 5.67
C TYR A 95 32.39 -0.91 5.83
N LYS A 96 33.36 -0.19 5.24
CA LYS A 96 34.78 -0.58 5.20
C LYS A 96 34.97 -2.02 4.69
N VAL A 97 34.18 -2.46 3.71
CA VAL A 97 34.39 -3.75 3.05
C VAL A 97 35.29 -3.58 1.83
N THR A 98 36.29 -4.45 1.69
CA THR A 98 37.18 -4.56 0.52
C THR A 98 37.11 -5.96 -0.06
N GLY A 99 37.61 -6.13 -1.29
CA GLY A 99 37.57 -7.41 -2.00
C GLY A 99 36.26 -7.63 -2.75
N GLN A 100 36.06 -8.85 -3.24
CA GLN A 100 34.95 -9.21 -4.12
C GLN A 100 34.46 -10.63 -3.83
N PHE A 101 33.19 -10.89 -4.10
CA PHE A 101 32.63 -12.23 -4.22
C PHE A 101 32.94 -12.78 -5.61
N SER A 102 34.19 -13.17 -5.83
CA SER A 102 34.70 -13.49 -7.16
C SER A 102 33.95 -14.62 -7.88
N ASN A 103 33.38 -15.60 -7.17
CA ASN A 103 32.64 -16.69 -7.82
C ASN A 103 31.11 -16.59 -7.66
N LEU A 104 30.60 -15.54 -7.01
CA LEU A 104 29.16 -15.44 -6.73
C LEU A 104 28.41 -15.11 -8.00
N ASP A 105 27.70 -16.10 -8.54
CA ASP A 105 26.99 -16.00 -9.81
C ASP A 105 25.49 -15.80 -9.62
N THR A 106 24.92 -16.28 -8.51
CA THR A 106 23.48 -16.31 -8.29
C THR A 106 23.14 -15.87 -6.87
N VAL A 107 22.19 -14.95 -6.79
CA VAL A 107 21.62 -14.51 -5.51
C VAL A 107 20.10 -14.53 -5.61
N TYR A 108 19.40 -15.03 -4.59
CA TYR A 108 17.93 -14.95 -4.60
C TYR A 108 17.42 -13.57 -4.15
N PHE A 109 18.00 -13.02 -3.08
CA PHE A 109 17.78 -11.65 -2.59
C PHE A 109 19.11 -10.95 -2.38
N LEU A 110 19.32 -9.79 -3.02
CA LEU A 110 20.52 -8.97 -2.88
C LEU A 110 20.19 -7.64 -2.19
N GLY A 111 20.65 -7.46 -0.95
CA GLY A 111 20.57 -6.22 -0.21
C GLY A 111 21.89 -5.89 0.49
N PHE A 112 22.90 -5.53 -0.29
CA PHE A 112 24.25 -5.25 0.19
C PHE A 112 24.53 -3.74 0.13
N ASN A 113 24.40 -3.05 1.27
CA ASN A 113 24.23 -1.61 1.31
C ASN A 113 25.32 -0.90 2.11
N GLY A 114 25.87 0.20 1.60
CA GLY A 114 26.75 1.06 2.39
C GLY A 114 25.95 1.93 3.35
N LYS A 115 26.49 2.18 4.55
CA LYS A 115 25.98 3.31 5.35
C LYS A 115 26.42 4.62 4.67
N LEU A 116 25.42 5.35 4.15
CA LEU A 116 25.43 6.78 3.79
C LEU A 116 26.25 7.57 4.82
N ALA A 117 27.44 8.10 4.50
CA ALA A 117 27.60 9.37 3.79
C ALA A 117 28.85 9.45 2.87
N GLU A 118 29.62 8.37 2.74
CA GLU A 118 30.92 8.40 2.04
C GLU A 118 31.08 7.31 0.97
N SER A 119 30.15 6.37 0.84
CA SER A 119 30.28 5.29 -0.15
C SER A 119 29.84 5.77 -1.53
N THR A 120 30.76 6.38 -2.27
CA THR A 120 30.71 6.51 -3.74
C THR A 120 30.87 5.15 -4.45
N LEU A 121 31.09 4.09 -3.68
CA LEU A 121 31.29 2.75 -4.19
C LEU A 121 30.01 2.18 -4.80
N ASP A 122 30.19 1.70 -6.01
CA ASP A 122 29.18 0.97 -6.77
C ASP A 122 28.90 -0.39 -6.12
N ILE A 123 27.61 -0.74 -5.96
CA ILE A 123 27.20 -2.00 -5.32
C ILE A 123 27.73 -3.21 -6.10
N PHE A 124 27.78 -3.14 -7.42
CA PHE A 124 28.17 -4.25 -8.27
C PHE A 124 29.68 -4.48 -8.35
N SER A 125 30.50 -3.52 -7.89
CA SER A 125 31.95 -3.70 -7.75
C SER A 125 32.34 -4.89 -6.86
N TYR A 126 31.46 -5.30 -5.93
CA TYR A 126 31.64 -6.48 -5.09
C TYR A 126 31.24 -7.80 -5.77
N PHE A 127 30.52 -7.75 -6.88
CA PHE A 127 29.85 -8.89 -7.52
C PHE A 127 30.19 -9.00 -9.02
N PRO A 128 31.47 -9.06 -9.40
CA PRO A 128 31.88 -8.95 -10.81
C PRO A 128 31.33 -10.06 -11.71
N ASN A 129 31.02 -11.24 -11.15
CA ASN A 129 30.57 -12.41 -11.88
C ASN A 129 29.09 -12.76 -11.63
N LEU A 130 28.30 -11.83 -11.07
CA LEU A 130 26.88 -12.05 -10.84
C LEU A 130 26.11 -12.13 -12.17
N THR A 131 25.46 -13.27 -12.39
CA THR A 131 24.71 -13.58 -13.62
C THR A 131 23.20 -13.64 -13.41
N HIS A 132 22.75 -13.78 -12.16
CA HIS A 132 21.33 -13.92 -11.86
C HIS A 132 20.94 -13.35 -10.49
N ILE A 133 19.82 -12.61 -10.45
CA ILE A 133 19.13 -12.19 -9.23
C ILE A 133 17.68 -12.66 -9.28
N GLU A 134 17.32 -13.70 -8.52
CA GLU A 134 16.02 -14.35 -8.69
C GLU A 134 14.85 -13.44 -8.29
N ASN A 135 14.84 -12.92 -7.06
CA ASN A 135 13.63 -12.34 -6.49
C ASN A 135 13.72 -10.83 -6.24
N MET A 136 14.79 -10.34 -5.62
CA MET A 136 14.85 -8.93 -5.23
C MET A 136 16.24 -8.33 -5.28
N LEU A 137 16.30 -7.09 -5.76
CA LEU A 137 17.43 -6.19 -5.60
C LEU A 137 17.01 -5.00 -4.73
N PHE A 138 17.71 -4.80 -3.62
CA PHE A 138 17.66 -3.60 -2.82
C PHE A 138 18.94 -2.79 -3.04
N ALA A 139 18.82 -1.67 -3.76
CA ALA A 139 19.93 -0.83 -4.16
C ALA A 139 19.88 0.53 -3.44
N THR A 140 20.87 0.78 -2.60
CA THR A 140 21.05 2.08 -1.92
C THR A 140 22.29 2.85 -2.33
N ASN A 141 23.17 2.23 -3.10
CA ASN A 141 24.45 2.77 -3.52
C ASN A 141 24.41 3.13 -5.01
N PRO A 142 25.25 4.08 -5.47
CA PRO A 142 25.38 4.37 -6.89
C PRO A 142 25.56 3.10 -7.72
N ILE A 143 25.05 3.11 -8.95
CA ILE A 143 25.20 2.00 -9.90
C ILE A 143 25.98 2.54 -11.10
N ILE A 144 27.15 1.96 -11.35
CA ILE A 144 28.05 2.37 -12.44
C ILE A 144 27.99 1.32 -13.55
N ALA A 145 27.72 1.77 -14.78
CA ALA A 145 27.52 0.90 -15.94
C ALA A 145 28.68 -0.09 -16.15
N ASP A 146 29.93 0.39 -16.09
CA ASP A 146 31.14 -0.40 -16.35
C ASP A 146 31.38 -1.52 -15.32
N ASN A 147 30.89 -1.33 -14.09
CA ASN A 147 31.04 -2.30 -13.01
C ASN A 147 29.81 -3.20 -12.87
N THR A 148 28.69 -2.86 -13.52
CA THR A 148 27.43 -3.60 -13.38
C THR A 148 27.40 -4.78 -14.35
N PRO A 149 27.50 -6.03 -13.85
CA PRO A 149 27.50 -7.20 -14.70
C PRO A 149 26.17 -7.33 -15.45
N ASN A 150 26.19 -8.12 -16.54
CA ASN A 150 24.96 -8.53 -17.19
C ASN A 150 24.34 -9.67 -16.38
N PHE A 151 23.21 -9.39 -15.74
CA PHE A 151 22.44 -10.38 -15.00
C PHE A 151 21.02 -10.54 -15.55
N SER A 152 20.44 -11.70 -15.31
CA SER A 152 19.02 -11.98 -15.52
C SER A 152 18.25 -11.89 -14.20
N THR A 153 16.93 -11.81 -14.28
CA THR A 153 16.04 -11.79 -13.12
C THR A 153 14.95 -12.85 -13.20
N GLY A 154 14.37 -13.23 -12.06
CA GLY A 154 13.15 -14.05 -12.02
C GLY A 154 11.92 -13.27 -12.49
N THR A 155 10.79 -13.95 -12.70
CA THR A 155 9.60 -13.38 -13.37
C THR A 155 8.76 -12.45 -12.49
N ASN A 156 8.93 -12.51 -11.16
CA ASN A 156 8.22 -11.69 -10.17
C ASN A 156 9.16 -10.75 -9.43
N PHE A 157 10.10 -10.17 -10.17
CA PHE A 157 11.21 -9.43 -9.60
C PHE A 157 10.76 -8.16 -8.88
N VAL A 158 11.36 -7.93 -7.71
CA VAL A 158 11.16 -6.73 -6.91
C VAL A 158 12.40 -5.85 -6.98
N LEU A 159 12.23 -4.62 -7.41
CA LEU A 159 13.25 -3.59 -7.35
C LEU A 159 12.93 -2.63 -6.21
N SER A 160 13.84 -2.51 -5.25
CA SER A 160 13.75 -1.52 -4.18
C SER A 160 14.95 -0.57 -4.28
N ILE A 161 14.69 0.72 -4.44
CA ILE A 161 15.71 1.77 -4.60
C ILE A 161 15.58 2.82 -3.49
N SER A 162 16.66 3.55 -3.25
CA SER A 162 16.67 4.69 -2.33
C SER A 162 17.33 5.93 -2.95
N SER A 163 17.47 6.99 -2.16
CA SER A 163 18.07 8.27 -2.55
C SER A 163 19.52 8.19 -3.08
N GLY A 164 20.23 7.08 -2.88
CA GLY A 164 21.59 6.91 -3.43
C GLY A 164 21.63 6.53 -4.91
N ILE A 165 20.48 6.27 -5.54
CA ILE A 165 20.38 5.90 -6.96
C ILE A 165 20.08 7.13 -7.80
N ASP A 166 21.00 7.49 -8.69
CA ASP A 166 20.87 8.61 -9.62
C ASP A 166 20.27 8.18 -10.98
N SER A 167 20.16 9.14 -11.90
CA SER A 167 19.66 8.90 -13.26
C SER A 167 20.51 7.90 -14.06
N THR A 168 21.82 7.83 -13.79
CA THR A 168 22.73 6.88 -14.45
C THR A 168 22.41 5.47 -13.98
N GLY A 169 22.29 5.26 -12.67
CA GLY A 169 21.95 3.97 -12.10
C GLY A 169 20.58 3.44 -12.56
N LEU A 170 19.58 4.31 -12.64
CA LEU A 170 18.25 3.92 -13.15
C LEU A 170 18.28 3.50 -14.64
N LYS A 171 19.10 4.15 -15.47
CA LYS A 171 19.29 3.75 -16.87
C LYS A 171 19.95 2.37 -16.97
N VAL A 172 20.98 2.13 -16.15
CA VAL A 172 21.64 0.82 -16.10
C VAL A 172 20.64 -0.26 -15.70
N LEU A 173 19.87 -0.05 -14.64
CA LEU A 173 18.84 -1.00 -14.20
C LEU A 173 17.78 -1.26 -15.28
N SER A 174 17.38 -0.22 -16.04
CA SER A 174 16.47 -0.37 -17.18
C SER A 174 17.00 -1.27 -18.30
N GLN A 175 18.33 -1.37 -18.44
CA GLN A 175 18.98 -2.22 -19.44
C GLN A 175 19.24 -3.65 -18.93
N ARG A 176 19.29 -3.85 -17.61
CA ARG A 176 19.62 -5.15 -16.99
C ARG A 176 18.39 -5.94 -16.60
N ILE A 177 17.33 -5.27 -16.15
CA ILE A 177 16.09 -5.92 -15.74
C ILE A 177 15.17 -6.00 -16.95
N LYS A 178 14.75 -7.21 -17.30
CA LYS A 178 13.72 -7.40 -18.33
C LYS A 178 12.42 -6.76 -17.87
N ARG A 179 11.79 -6.01 -18.77
CA ARG A 179 10.54 -5.30 -18.51
C ARG A 179 9.47 -6.23 -17.94
N GLU A 180 9.24 -7.37 -18.58
CA GLU A 180 8.21 -8.35 -18.17
C GLU A 180 8.45 -8.96 -16.78
N ASN A 181 9.68 -8.91 -16.27
CA ASN A 181 10.05 -9.46 -14.98
C ASN A 181 9.81 -8.50 -13.82
N LEU A 182 9.80 -7.18 -14.03
CA LEU A 182 9.66 -6.20 -12.95
C LEU A 182 8.20 -6.09 -12.49
N LYS A 183 7.88 -6.69 -11.34
CA LYS A 183 6.50 -6.72 -10.80
C LYS A 183 6.26 -5.79 -9.63
N SER A 184 7.30 -5.48 -8.85
CA SER A 184 7.19 -4.53 -7.74
C SER A 184 8.31 -3.51 -7.78
N LEU A 185 7.94 -2.25 -7.61
CA LEU A 185 8.87 -1.15 -7.45
C LEU A 185 8.64 -0.48 -6.09
N LYS A 186 9.70 -0.39 -5.31
CA LYS A 186 9.72 0.27 -4.00
C LYS A 186 10.73 1.40 -3.99
N ILE A 187 10.35 2.56 -3.47
CA ILE A 187 11.26 3.68 -3.25
C ILE A 187 11.25 4.00 -1.76
N PHE A 188 12.35 3.68 -1.07
CA PHE A 188 12.46 3.82 0.37
C PHE A 188 13.92 3.87 0.86
N PRO A 189 14.33 4.91 1.59
CA PRO A 189 13.79 6.28 1.53
C PRO A 189 14.11 6.94 0.18
N GLY A 190 13.28 7.87 -0.28
CA GLY A 190 13.50 8.58 -1.56
C GLY A 190 13.78 10.07 -1.38
N ASP A 191 14.89 10.57 -1.93
CA ASP A 191 15.16 12.01 -2.03
C ASP A 191 15.72 12.28 -3.43
N GLY A 192 15.02 13.07 -4.24
CA GLY A 192 15.50 13.44 -5.57
C GLY A 192 15.50 12.31 -6.62
N VAL A 193 14.77 11.21 -6.38
CA VAL A 193 14.71 10.08 -7.33
C VAL A 193 13.91 10.49 -8.58
N ASP A 194 14.48 10.27 -9.77
CA ASP A 194 13.84 10.62 -11.06
C ASP A 194 13.50 9.36 -11.89
N LEU A 195 12.26 8.90 -11.77
CA LEU A 195 11.77 7.68 -12.43
C LEU A 195 11.65 7.79 -13.94
N ARG A 196 11.83 8.97 -14.55
CA ARG A 196 11.88 9.09 -16.03
C ARG A 196 13.02 8.27 -16.64
N HIS A 197 14.02 7.93 -15.84
CA HIS A 197 15.17 7.13 -16.24
C HIS A 197 14.99 5.62 -16.02
N LEU A 198 13.90 5.19 -15.37
CA LEU A 198 13.55 3.78 -15.20
C LEU A 198 12.46 3.40 -16.22
N THR A 199 12.83 3.07 -17.46
CA THR A 199 11.89 2.99 -18.60
C THR A 199 11.13 1.67 -18.71
N ILE A 200 11.27 0.78 -17.72
CA ILE A 200 10.72 -0.58 -17.70
C ILE A 200 9.58 -0.76 -16.70
N ILE A 201 9.05 0.33 -16.13
CA ILE A 201 8.08 0.28 -15.01
C ILE A 201 6.64 0.01 -15.43
N ASP A 202 6.33 0.02 -16.72
CA ASP A 202 4.95 -0.11 -17.22
C ASP A 202 4.31 -1.48 -16.97
N SER A 203 5.13 -2.50 -16.66
CA SER A 203 4.72 -3.84 -16.23
C SER A 203 4.51 -3.99 -14.71
N VAL A 204 4.81 -2.95 -13.91
CA VAL A 204 4.73 -3.00 -12.45
C VAL A 204 3.28 -3.20 -11.99
N GLU A 205 3.12 -4.12 -11.05
CA GLU A 205 1.84 -4.46 -10.43
C GLU A 205 1.74 -3.90 -9.00
N HIS A 206 2.87 -3.67 -8.32
CA HIS A 206 2.91 -3.14 -6.96
C HIS A 206 3.84 -1.94 -6.84
N LEU A 207 3.29 -0.78 -6.50
CA LEU A 207 4.03 0.45 -6.22
C LEU A 207 4.05 0.76 -4.73
N HIS A 208 5.23 1.08 -4.22
CA HIS A 208 5.40 1.55 -2.86
C HIS A 208 6.35 2.75 -2.82
N PHE A 209 5.84 3.91 -2.39
CA PHE A 209 6.63 5.09 -2.12
C PHE A 209 6.58 5.37 -0.62
N ALA A 210 7.75 5.38 0.02
CA ALA A 210 7.87 5.60 1.46
C ALA A 210 8.99 6.59 1.77
N TYR A 211 8.70 7.58 2.63
CA TYR A 211 9.67 8.61 3.04
C TYR A 211 10.29 9.33 1.84
N THR A 212 9.43 9.73 0.89
CA THR A 212 9.83 10.34 -0.39
C THR A 212 9.72 11.86 -0.35
N LYS A 213 10.74 12.58 -0.84
CA LYS A 213 10.68 14.03 -1.12
C LYS A 213 11.42 14.39 -2.41
N ASN A 214 11.03 15.50 -3.03
CA ASN A 214 11.68 16.05 -4.24
C ASN A 214 11.81 15.04 -5.40
N CYS A 215 11.00 13.99 -5.44
CA CYS A 215 11.12 12.95 -6.45
C CYS A 215 10.29 13.28 -7.69
N ASN A 216 10.77 12.87 -8.86
CA ASN A 216 10.01 12.91 -10.10
C ASN A 216 9.45 11.51 -10.39
N PHE A 217 8.14 11.37 -10.22
CA PHE A 217 7.38 10.14 -10.46
C PHE A 217 6.54 10.21 -11.74
N THR A 218 6.76 11.18 -12.63
CA THR A 218 5.94 11.36 -13.84
C THR A 218 5.85 10.12 -14.73
N ASN A 219 6.86 9.24 -14.70
CA ASN A 219 6.88 8.02 -15.49
C ASN A 219 5.83 6.98 -15.06
N ILE A 220 5.21 7.09 -13.86
CA ILE A 220 4.14 6.16 -13.43
C ILE A 220 2.93 6.18 -14.37
N ALA A 221 2.76 7.23 -15.17
CA ALA A 221 1.74 7.31 -16.22
C ALA A 221 1.87 6.22 -17.31
N THR A 222 3.01 5.53 -17.37
CA THR A 222 3.23 4.40 -18.28
C THR A 222 2.67 3.07 -17.76
N ILE A 223 2.29 2.98 -16.48
CA ILE A 223 1.77 1.75 -15.87
C ILE A 223 0.37 1.43 -16.40
N ARG A 224 0.11 0.14 -16.59
CA ARG A 224 -1.17 -0.38 -17.12
C ARG A 224 -1.87 -1.41 -16.24
N ASN A 225 -1.13 -2.13 -15.40
CA ASN A 225 -1.65 -3.29 -14.66
C ASN A 225 -1.36 -3.19 -13.16
N LEU A 226 -1.62 -2.03 -12.56
CA LEU A 226 -1.36 -1.83 -11.14
C LEU A 226 -2.41 -2.55 -10.29
N LYS A 227 -1.95 -3.32 -9.31
CA LYS A 227 -2.78 -4.00 -8.30
C LYS A 227 -2.73 -3.30 -6.94
N SER A 228 -1.58 -2.73 -6.58
CA SER A 228 -1.40 -2.10 -5.26
C SER A 228 -0.66 -0.78 -5.36
N LEU A 229 -1.18 0.21 -4.65
CA LEU A 229 -0.50 1.48 -4.40
C LEU A 229 -0.32 1.70 -2.89
N SER A 230 0.92 1.91 -2.47
CA SER A 230 1.27 2.34 -1.12
C SER A 230 1.98 3.70 -1.13
N LEU A 231 1.43 4.66 -0.39
CA LEU A 231 1.98 6.00 -0.18
C LEU A 231 2.16 6.26 1.32
N GLU A 232 3.40 6.16 1.79
CA GLU A 232 3.74 6.25 3.20
C GLU A 232 4.70 7.39 3.52
N SER A 233 4.39 8.16 4.56
CA SER A 233 5.28 9.18 5.09
C SER A 233 5.82 10.13 4.01
N ASP A 234 4.97 10.57 3.07
CA ASP A 234 5.35 11.56 2.06
C ASP A 234 5.91 12.81 2.73
N LEU A 235 7.09 13.22 2.28
CA LEU A 235 7.88 14.33 2.82
C LEU A 235 7.84 15.58 1.90
N GLY A 236 6.95 15.58 0.89
CA GLY A 236 6.61 16.74 0.07
C GLY A 236 7.43 16.92 -1.22
N ASN A 237 6.90 17.78 -2.09
CA ASN A 237 7.51 18.18 -3.37
C ASN A 237 7.77 17.00 -4.34
N ASN A 238 6.93 15.97 -4.31
CA ASN A 238 6.97 14.89 -5.29
C ASN A 238 6.09 15.22 -6.49
N ASP A 239 6.60 15.02 -7.71
CA ASP A 239 5.86 15.26 -8.95
C ASP A 239 5.33 13.95 -9.54
N PHE A 240 4.03 13.73 -9.43
CA PHE A 240 3.35 12.56 -9.98
C PHE A 240 2.95 12.70 -11.46
N GLY A 241 3.25 13.84 -12.10
CA GLY A 241 2.93 14.07 -13.51
C GLY A 241 1.43 13.96 -13.81
N GLU A 242 1.08 13.10 -14.78
CA GLU A 242 -0.30 12.77 -15.15
C GLU A 242 -0.92 11.67 -14.27
N GLY A 243 -0.20 11.20 -13.25
CA GLY A 243 -0.65 10.13 -12.37
C GLY A 243 -0.78 8.78 -13.08
N LEU A 244 -1.52 7.88 -12.47
CA LEU A 244 -1.82 6.53 -12.93
C LEU A 244 -3.05 6.54 -13.87
N LYS A 245 -2.99 7.33 -14.93
CA LYS A 245 -4.16 7.67 -15.79
C LYS A 245 -4.84 6.52 -16.54
N TYR A 246 -4.29 5.32 -16.49
CA TYR A 246 -4.86 4.12 -17.12
C TYR A 246 -5.34 3.10 -16.09
N ILE A 247 -5.21 3.41 -14.80
CA ILE A 247 -5.57 2.50 -13.72
C ILE A 247 -6.98 2.84 -13.27
N GLU A 248 -7.93 2.02 -13.72
CA GLU A 248 -9.32 2.12 -13.34
C GLU A 248 -9.63 1.29 -12.09
N ASP A 249 -8.92 0.20 -11.87
CA ASP A 249 -9.13 -0.69 -10.75
C ASP A 249 -7.80 -0.99 -10.06
N ILE A 250 -7.84 -1.04 -8.72
CA ILE A 250 -6.74 -1.57 -7.90
C ILE A 250 -7.30 -2.55 -6.88
N ASP A 251 -6.47 -3.46 -6.42
CA ASP A 251 -6.84 -4.38 -5.34
C ASP A 251 -6.64 -3.68 -3.99
N TYR A 252 -5.52 -2.96 -3.83
CA TYR A 252 -5.14 -2.35 -2.56
C TYR A 252 -4.74 -0.88 -2.66
N LEU A 253 -5.30 -0.07 -1.77
CA LEU A 253 -4.88 1.31 -1.52
C LEU A 253 -4.42 1.49 -0.07
N PHE A 254 -3.12 1.75 0.11
CA PHE A 254 -2.52 2.01 1.41
C PHE A 254 -1.96 3.43 1.43
N THR A 255 -2.49 4.28 2.31
CA THR A 255 -1.95 5.62 2.53
C THR A 255 -1.77 5.84 4.03
N GLN A 256 -0.56 6.19 4.45
CA GLN A 256 -0.29 6.36 5.88
C GLN A 256 0.76 7.41 6.21
N ASN A 257 0.61 8.06 7.36
CA ASN A 257 1.60 8.96 7.95
C ASN A 257 2.01 10.14 7.05
N ASN A 258 1.18 10.52 6.08
CA ASN A 258 1.51 11.59 5.13
C ASN A 258 1.28 12.96 5.78
N LYS A 259 2.37 13.74 5.87
CA LYS A 259 2.37 15.07 6.51
C LYS A 259 2.03 16.20 5.54
N PHE A 260 2.37 16.01 4.26
CA PHE A 260 2.14 16.98 3.20
C PHE A 260 0.82 16.71 2.49
N LYS A 261 0.26 17.76 1.86
CA LYS A 261 -0.96 17.61 1.06
C LYS A 261 -0.64 16.77 -0.18
N ILE A 262 -1.31 15.63 -0.30
CA ILE A 262 -1.27 14.77 -1.49
C ILE A 262 -2.55 15.02 -2.28
N ASP A 263 -2.41 15.22 -3.59
CA ASP A 263 -3.52 15.34 -4.53
C ASP A 263 -3.85 13.95 -5.09
N TYR A 264 -4.66 13.20 -4.36
CA TYR A 264 -5.00 11.82 -4.72
C TYR A 264 -5.77 11.71 -6.03
N GLU A 265 -6.61 12.70 -6.37
CA GLU A 265 -7.30 12.77 -7.67
C GLU A 265 -6.30 12.91 -8.81
N LYS A 266 -5.25 13.72 -8.63
CA LYS A 266 -4.16 13.80 -9.61
C LYS A 266 -3.36 12.49 -9.73
N ILE A 267 -3.18 11.74 -8.64
CA ILE A 267 -2.44 10.48 -8.67
C ILE A 267 -3.27 9.35 -9.29
N LEU A 268 -4.56 9.29 -9.02
CA LEU A 268 -5.49 8.23 -9.45
C LEU A 268 -6.66 8.81 -10.26
N PRO A 269 -6.42 9.53 -11.38
CA PRO A 269 -7.47 10.31 -12.04
C PRO A 269 -8.52 9.47 -12.77
N ALA A 270 -8.26 8.17 -12.98
CA ALA A 270 -9.13 7.25 -13.69
C ALA A 270 -9.74 6.17 -12.77
N LEU A 271 -9.48 6.22 -11.46
CA LEU A 271 -9.91 5.17 -10.53
C LEU A 271 -11.43 5.09 -10.47
N LYS A 272 -11.95 3.87 -10.64
CA LYS A 272 -13.37 3.49 -10.61
C LYS A 272 -13.67 2.45 -9.55
N SER A 273 -12.73 1.57 -9.21
CA SER A 273 -12.98 0.59 -8.15
C SER A 273 -11.74 0.21 -7.33
N ILE A 274 -11.97 -0.18 -6.07
CA ILE A 274 -10.99 -0.81 -5.22
C ILE A 274 -11.54 -2.17 -4.79
N LYS A 275 -10.83 -3.26 -5.09
CA LYS A 275 -11.39 -4.62 -4.96
C LYS A 275 -11.29 -5.22 -3.57
N ASP A 276 -10.16 -5.02 -2.88
CA ASP A 276 -9.86 -5.74 -1.63
C ASP A 276 -9.81 -4.81 -0.42
N GLN A 277 -8.84 -3.89 -0.35
CA GLN A 277 -8.59 -3.14 0.90
C GLN A 277 -8.27 -1.67 0.70
N VAL A 278 -8.82 -0.86 1.60
CA VAL A 278 -8.48 0.56 1.77
C VAL A 278 -7.99 0.83 3.19
N LEU A 279 -6.75 1.31 3.31
CA LEU A 279 -6.18 1.81 4.55
C LEU A 279 -5.79 3.28 4.36
N ILE A 280 -6.43 4.17 5.09
CA ILE A 280 -6.11 5.60 5.11
C ILE A 280 -5.89 6.02 6.55
N SER A 281 -4.63 6.24 6.95
CA SER A 281 -4.36 6.52 8.36
C SER A 281 -3.32 7.60 8.63
N SER A 282 -3.48 8.27 9.77
CA SER A 282 -2.47 9.19 10.31
C SER A 282 -2.07 10.33 9.35
N HIS A 283 -3.02 10.90 8.62
CA HIS A 283 -2.77 12.07 7.76
C HIS A 283 -2.91 13.39 8.54
N ASP A 284 -1.91 14.26 8.39
CA ASP A 284 -1.95 15.63 8.95
C ASP A 284 -2.58 16.65 7.98
N SER A 285 -2.71 16.29 6.70
CA SER A 285 -3.11 17.18 5.61
C SER A 285 -4.44 16.79 4.93
N LEU A 286 -4.93 15.56 5.14
CA LEU A 286 -6.15 15.05 4.53
C LEU A 286 -7.38 15.72 5.15
N TYR A 287 -8.15 16.44 4.33
CA TYR A 287 -9.33 17.18 4.79
C TYR A 287 -10.66 16.53 4.38
N ASN A 288 -10.68 15.87 3.22
CA ASN A 288 -11.85 15.16 2.70
C ASN A 288 -11.45 13.85 2.00
N LEU A 289 -12.44 13.04 1.62
CA LEU A 289 -12.29 11.81 0.83
C LEU A 289 -12.85 11.97 -0.60
N GLY A 290 -12.84 13.18 -1.16
CA GLY A 290 -13.47 13.46 -2.47
C GLY A 290 -12.90 12.63 -3.62
N PHE A 291 -11.64 12.22 -3.53
CA PHE A 291 -11.01 11.34 -4.52
C PHE A 291 -11.59 9.92 -4.59
N LEU A 292 -12.40 9.53 -3.60
CA LEU A 292 -13.16 8.27 -3.60
C LEU A 292 -14.58 8.44 -4.12
N GLU A 293 -14.99 9.64 -4.53
CA GLU A 293 -16.33 9.86 -5.05
C GLU A 293 -16.54 9.17 -6.39
N ASN A 294 -17.63 8.41 -6.53
CA ASN A 294 -17.89 7.53 -7.67
C ASN A 294 -16.91 6.35 -7.82
N VAL A 295 -16.08 6.08 -6.80
CA VAL A 295 -15.27 4.86 -6.73
C VAL A 295 -16.12 3.78 -6.06
N SER A 296 -16.19 2.59 -6.66
CA SER A 296 -16.82 1.43 -6.04
C SER A 296 -15.91 0.87 -4.94
N PRO A 297 -16.44 0.67 -3.72
CA PRO A 297 -15.68 0.03 -2.65
C PRO A 297 -15.53 -1.47 -2.90
N PRO A 298 -14.68 -2.15 -2.10
CA PRO A 298 -14.52 -3.60 -2.15
C PRO A 298 -15.84 -4.36 -2.23
N GLN A 299 -15.88 -5.39 -3.08
CA GLN A 299 -17.12 -6.15 -3.29
C GLN A 299 -17.33 -7.20 -2.21
N ASP A 300 -16.24 -7.84 -1.78
CA ASP A 300 -16.26 -8.87 -0.75
C ASP A 300 -15.74 -8.34 0.59
N SER A 301 -16.39 -8.75 1.68
CA SER A 301 -15.83 -8.59 3.02
C SER A 301 -14.90 -9.76 3.32
N SER A 302 -13.63 -9.49 3.59
CA SER A 302 -12.79 -10.47 4.28
C SER A 302 -13.14 -10.48 5.78
N GLU A 303 -12.73 -11.53 6.52
CA GLU A 303 -12.79 -11.54 7.99
C GLU A 303 -12.02 -10.36 8.63
N TYR A 304 -11.14 -9.71 7.86
CA TYR A 304 -10.36 -8.57 8.27
C TYR A 304 -11.00 -7.23 7.85
N ARG A 305 -10.53 -6.13 8.44
CA ARG A 305 -11.03 -4.77 8.15
C ARG A 305 -10.76 -4.40 6.68
N THR A 306 -11.78 -4.56 5.84
CA THR A 306 -11.81 -4.18 4.42
C THR A 306 -11.55 -2.69 4.22
N ILE A 307 -12.13 -1.83 5.07
CA ILE A 307 -11.91 -0.38 5.03
C ILE A 307 -11.50 0.10 6.41
N ASN A 308 -10.37 0.78 6.50
CA ASN A 308 -9.87 1.38 7.73
C ASN A 308 -9.42 2.82 7.50
N ILE A 309 -10.21 3.77 8.02
CA ILE A 309 -9.94 5.20 7.96
C ILE A 309 -9.75 5.71 9.39
N SER A 310 -8.51 5.96 9.80
CA SER A 310 -8.25 6.29 11.20
C SER A 310 -7.12 7.27 11.48
N ASN A 311 -7.21 7.97 12.61
CA ASN A 311 -6.20 8.92 13.08
C ASN A 311 -5.94 10.10 12.11
N ASN A 312 -6.89 10.44 11.23
CA ASN A 312 -6.78 11.57 10.31
C ASN A 312 -7.35 12.82 10.97
N ARG A 313 -6.52 13.55 11.74
CA ARG A 313 -6.98 14.62 12.66
C ARG A 313 -7.64 15.82 11.97
N ARG A 314 -7.39 16.00 10.67
CA ARG A 314 -7.98 17.10 9.87
C ARG A 314 -9.11 16.67 8.94
N LEU A 315 -9.40 15.37 8.87
CA LEU A 315 -10.41 14.81 7.98
C LEU A 315 -11.80 15.15 8.51
N ASN A 316 -12.39 16.22 8.00
CA ASN A 316 -13.66 16.79 8.45
C ASN A 316 -14.82 16.50 7.51
N ASP A 317 -14.54 16.03 6.30
CA ASP A 317 -15.57 15.70 5.33
C ASP A 317 -15.39 14.27 4.83
N CYS A 318 -16.28 13.40 5.31
CA CYS A 318 -16.33 11.98 4.93
C CYS A 318 -17.64 11.62 4.26
N ASN A 319 -18.36 12.63 3.77
CA ASN A 319 -19.57 12.45 3.00
C ASN A 319 -19.17 11.95 1.61
N SER A 320 -19.18 10.63 1.44
CA SER A 320 -18.82 10.01 0.17
C SER A 320 -19.72 8.83 -0.12
N SER A 321 -20.17 8.72 -1.37
CA SER A 321 -20.94 7.58 -1.88
C SER A 321 -20.22 6.25 -1.63
N PHE A 322 -18.88 6.25 -1.75
CA PHE A 322 -18.01 5.11 -1.44
C PHE A 322 -18.25 4.54 -0.04
N LEU A 323 -18.27 5.42 0.98
CA LEU A 323 -18.47 4.98 2.37
C LEU A 323 -19.91 4.57 2.65
N CYS A 324 -20.89 5.22 1.99
CA CYS A 324 -22.29 4.83 2.10
C CYS A 324 -22.54 3.42 1.56
N GLU A 325 -22.04 3.12 0.36
CA GLU A 325 -22.14 1.79 -0.24
C GLU A 325 -21.47 0.73 0.65
N ALA A 326 -20.25 1.00 1.12
CA ALA A 326 -19.52 0.07 1.98
C ALA A 326 -20.22 -0.18 3.33
N LEU A 327 -20.75 0.87 3.97
CA LEU A 327 -21.47 0.74 5.24
C LEU A 327 -22.81 0.01 5.08
N LYS A 328 -23.48 0.15 3.93
CA LYS A 328 -24.69 -0.61 3.57
C LYS A 328 -24.37 -2.09 3.38
N ARG A 329 -23.25 -2.41 2.72
CA ARG A 329 -22.87 -3.80 2.39
C ARG A 329 -22.25 -4.57 3.55
N TYR A 330 -21.27 -4.00 4.26
CA TYR A 330 -20.52 -4.71 5.31
C TYR A 330 -20.16 -3.78 6.51
N PRO A 331 -21.15 -3.33 7.30
CA PRO A 331 -20.93 -2.34 8.35
C PRO A 331 -19.87 -2.73 9.39
N ASN A 332 -19.62 -4.02 9.61
CA ASN A 332 -18.63 -4.52 10.58
C ASN A 332 -17.19 -4.48 10.06
N SER A 333 -17.00 -4.48 8.74
CA SER A 333 -15.67 -4.44 8.10
C SER A 333 -15.21 -3.02 7.75
N VAL A 334 -16.01 -2.01 8.08
CA VAL A 334 -15.69 -0.58 7.95
C VAL A 334 -15.32 0.01 9.31
N ASN A 335 -14.05 0.33 9.50
CA ASN A 335 -13.51 0.95 10.71
C ASN A 335 -13.21 2.44 10.48
N ILE A 336 -13.92 3.31 11.20
CA ILE A 336 -13.76 4.78 11.15
C ILE A 336 -13.59 5.29 12.58
N GLN A 337 -12.38 5.73 12.94
CA GLN A 337 -12.07 6.12 14.32
C GLN A 337 -10.97 7.18 14.40
N ASN A 338 -10.98 7.99 15.46
CA ASN A 338 -9.96 9.01 15.73
C ASN A 338 -9.71 9.99 14.57
N ASN A 339 -10.70 10.23 13.72
CA ASN A 339 -10.67 11.30 12.72
C ASN A 339 -11.22 12.60 13.34
N ALA A 340 -11.29 13.68 12.56
CA ALA A 340 -11.91 14.91 13.07
C ALA A 340 -13.41 14.69 13.37
N SER A 341 -14.00 15.54 14.20
CA SER A 341 -15.32 15.31 14.81
C SER A 341 -16.48 15.12 13.82
N LYS A 342 -16.33 15.61 12.59
CA LYS A 342 -17.32 15.47 11.52
C LYS A 342 -17.15 14.21 10.66
N CYS A 343 -16.07 13.46 10.84
CA CYS A 343 -15.82 12.19 10.15
C CYS A 343 -15.94 11.02 11.15
N THR A 344 -17.17 10.78 11.60
CA THR A 344 -17.51 9.61 12.42
C THR A 344 -18.48 8.72 11.64
N LYS A 345 -18.54 7.44 12.03
CA LYS A 345 -19.48 6.48 11.41
C LYS A 345 -20.93 6.98 11.48
N ASP A 346 -21.34 7.58 12.60
CA ASP A 346 -22.69 8.10 12.79
C ASP A 346 -23.00 9.31 11.90
N GLU A 347 -22.05 10.24 11.74
CA GLU A 347 -22.21 11.38 10.84
C GLU A 347 -22.34 10.93 9.38
N ILE A 348 -21.54 9.95 8.96
CA ILE A 348 -21.63 9.38 7.59
C ILE A 348 -22.99 8.74 7.37
N LEU A 349 -23.49 7.94 8.32
CA LEU A 349 -24.82 7.31 8.20
C LEU A 349 -25.97 8.33 8.12
N LYS A 350 -25.86 9.49 8.78
CA LYS A 350 -26.84 10.59 8.62
C LYS A 350 -26.82 11.13 7.20
N TYR A 351 -25.63 11.33 6.62
CA TYR A 351 -25.47 11.76 5.24
C TYR A 351 -26.03 10.72 4.26
N CYS A 352 -25.71 9.44 4.42
CA CYS A 352 -26.18 8.38 3.53
C CYS A 352 -27.71 8.34 3.44
N LYS A 353 -28.43 8.55 4.55
CA LYS A 353 -29.91 8.62 4.56
C LYS A 353 -30.49 9.80 3.77
N MET A 354 -29.73 10.87 3.58
CA MET A 354 -30.18 12.03 2.79
C MET A 354 -29.96 11.83 1.29
N VAL A 355 -29.00 10.99 0.92
CA VAL A 355 -28.59 10.73 -0.47
C VAL A 355 -29.18 9.42 -1.01
N ASP A 356 -29.66 8.55 -0.13
CA ASP A 356 -30.35 7.34 -0.54
C ASP A 356 -31.66 7.71 -1.26
N THR A 357 -31.56 7.82 -2.58
CA THR A 357 -32.71 7.82 -3.47
C THR A 357 -33.15 6.39 -3.75
N ASP A 358 -32.78 5.40 -2.89
CA ASP A 358 -33.35 4.05 -2.87
C ASP A 358 -34.76 4.20 -3.36
N GLU A 359 -34.97 3.69 -4.59
CA GLU A 359 -36.19 3.83 -5.36
C GLU A 359 -37.29 3.67 -4.35
N GLU A 360 -38.10 4.72 -4.16
CA GLU A 360 -39.36 4.63 -3.45
C GLU A 360 -39.91 3.27 -3.88
N VAL A 361 -39.92 2.30 -2.96
CA VAL A 361 -40.66 1.06 -3.19
C VAL A 361 -41.98 1.59 -3.68
N ASP A 362 -42.31 1.30 -4.94
CA ASP A 362 -43.43 1.89 -5.65
C ASP A 362 -44.69 1.25 -5.04
N VAL A 363 -44.90 1.54 -3.76
CA VAL A 363 -46.16 1.34 -3.08
C VAL A 363 -47.05 2.31 -3.84
N PRO A 364 -48.11 1.81 -4.49
CA PRO A 364 -48.90 2.56 -5.48
C PRO A 364 -49.77 3.66 -4.83
N ILE A 365 -49.31 4.29 -3.74
CA ILE A 365 -49.99 5.40 -3.11
C ILE A 365 -49.93 6.61 -4.04
N THR A 366 -51.05 6.90 -4.69
CA THR A 366 -51.23 8.09 -5.53
C THR A 366 -52.06 9.13 -4.78
N LEU A 367 -51.63 10.39 -4.85
CA LEU A 367 -52.34 11.52 -4.24
C LEU A 367 -53.39 12.07 -5.21
N SER A 368 -54.64 12.21 -4.77
CA SER A 368 -55.72 12.81 -5.57
C SER A 368 -56.64 13.68 -4.70
N PRO A 369 -57.06 14.87 -5.15
CA PRO A 369 -56.59 15.57 -6.34
C PRO A 369 -55.19 16.18 -6.13
N ASN A 370 -54.44 16.31 -7.22
CA ASN A 370 -53.19 17.08 -7.26
C ASN A 370 -53.17 17.88 -8.58
N PRO A 371 -53.44 19.20 -8.57
CA PRO A 371 -53.46 20.09 -7.40
C PRO A 371 -54.64 19.89 -6.43
N ALA A 372 -54.41 20.12 -5.14
CA ALA A 372 -55.37 20.00 -4.04
C ALA A 372 -55.92 21.36 -3.61
N TYR A 373 -57.19 21.38 -3.17
CA TYR A 373 -57.85 22.60 -2.66
C TYR A 373 -58.10 22.54 -1.16
N HIS A 374 -58.74 21.48 -0.66
CA HIS A 374 -59.11 21.37 0.75
C HIS A 374 -58.58 20.08 1.38
N GLU A 375 -58.47 19.02 0.60
CA GLU A 375 -58.04 17.71 1.07
C GLU A 375 -57.25 16.97 -0.01
N ILE A 376 -56.52 15.94 0.43
CA ILE A 376 -55.78 14.99 -0.42
C ILE A 376 -56.18 13.59 0.01
N GLN A 377 -56.60 12.78 -0.95
CA GLN A 377 -56.86 11.35 -0.78
C GLN A 377 -55.60 10.53 -1.12
N LEU A 378 -55.31 9.54 -0.27
CA LEU A 378 -54.28 8.52 -0.45
C LEU A 378 -54.91 7.30 -1.16
N LEU A 379 -54.85 7.27 -2.50
CA LEU A 379 -55.38 6.14 -3.28
C LEU A 379 -54.44 4.94 -3.15
N HIS A 380 -54.99 3.72 -3.05
CA HIS A 380 -54.26 2.46 -2.86
C HIS A 380 -53.44 2.38 -1.55
N ALA A 381 -53.77 3.22 -0.57
CA ALA A 381 -53.23 3.11 0.77
C ALA A 381 -53.95 2.00 1.56
N GLU A 382 -53.21 1.02 2.06
CA GLU A 382 -53.72 -0.01 2.98
C GLU A 382 -53.23 0.27 4.40
N GLY A 383 -54.15 0.57 5.33
CA GLY A 383 -53.85 0.79 6.74
C GLY A 383 -53.80 2.25 7.16
N SER A 384 -53.23 2.51 8.35
CA SER A 384 -53.06 3.85 8.91
C SER A 384 -51.60 4.29 8.82
N PHE A 385 -51.40 5.58 8.51
CA PHE A 385 -50.11 6.19 8.31
C PHE A 385 -49.95 7.37 9.27
N ASP A 386 -48.77 7.49 9.88
CA ASP A 386 -48.32 8.77 10.42
C ASP A 386 -47.90 9.63 9.23
N TYR A 387 -48.42 10.85 9.12
CA TYR A 387 -48.07 11.76 8.04
C TYR A 387 -47.40 13.04 8.55
N GLU A 388 -46.53 13.61 7.72
CA GLU A 388 -45.85 14.88 7.93
C GLU A 388 -45.84 15.67 6.61
N ILE A 389 -46.29 16.92 6.62
CA ILE A 389 -46.22 17.86 5.49
C ILE A 389 -45.14 18.89 5.77
N LYS A 390 -44.19 19.01 4.83
CA LYS A 390 -43.12 20.00 4.84
C LYS A 390 -43.22 20.92 3.62
N SER A 391 -42.76 22.15 3.79
CA SER A 391 -42.45 23.00 2.63
C SER A 391 -41.25 22.43 1.85
N ILE A 392 -41.04 22.91 0.63
CA ILE A 392 -39.85 22.56 -0.19
C ILE A 392 -38.50 22.87 0.48
N ASN A 393 -38.50 23.75 1.50
CA ASN A 393 -37.30 24.10 2.28
C ASN A 393 -37.17 23.27 3.56
N GLY A 394 -37.99 22.23 3.74
CA GLY A 394 -37.97 21.34 4.90
C GLY A 394 -38.67 21.86 6.16
N ARG A 395 -39.37 23.01 6.10
CA ARG A 395 -40.13 23.53 7.26
C ARG A 395 -41.35 22.65 7.49
N HIS A 396 -41.48 22.07 8.69
CA HIS A 396 -42.67 21.33 9.13
C HIS A 396 -43.90 22.26 9.18
N LEU A 397 -45.03 21.79 8.66
CA LEU A 397 -46.28 22.55 8.60
C LEU A 397 -47.44 21.82 9.29
N LEU A 398 -47.61 20.53 9.00
CA LEU A 398 -48.71 19.73 9.51
C LEU A 398 -48.25 18.29 9.74
N SER A 399 -48.78 17.63 10.76
CA SER A 399 -48.59 16.19 10.96
C SER A 399 -49.79 15.58 11.68
N GLY A 400 -49.97 14.28 11.55
CA GLY A 400 -51.09 13.56 12.15
C GLY A 400 -51.11 12.09 11.77
N ILE A 401 -52.22 11.43 12.04
CA ILE A 401 -52.49 10.06 11.61
C ILE A 401 -53.60 10.12 10.56
N VAL A 402 -53.42 9.41 9.46
CA VAL A 402 -54.38 9.34 8.35
C VAL A 402 -54.60 7.91 7.90
N GLN A 403 -55.82 7.59 7.50
CA GLN A 403 -56.13 6.36 6.78
C GLN A 403 -56.19 6.63 5.28
N ASP A 404 -57.01 7.59 4.86
CA ASP A 404 -57.26 7.86 3.45
C ASP A 404 -57.29 9.34 3.07
N HIS A 405 -57.68 10.29 3.95
CA HIS A 405 -57.77 11.72 3.61
C HIS A 405 -56.98 12.64 4.55
N ILE A 406 -56.26 13.60 3.97
CA ILE A 406 -55.52 14.64 4.70
C ILE A 406 -56.14 16.00 4.40
N ASN A 407 -56.60 16.71 5.43
CA ASN A 407 -57.06 18.09 5.30
C ASN A 407 -55.88 19.05 5.13
N VAL A 408 -55.88 19.81 4.04
CA VAL A 408 -54.85 20.80 3.67
C VAL A 408 -55.44 22.21 3.48
N MET A 409 -56.66 22.45 3.96
CA MET A 409 -57.37 23.74 3.81
C MET A 409 -56.55 24.91 4.37
N ASP A 410 -55.88 24.71 5.50
CA ASP A 410 -55.11 25.77 6.20
C ASP A 410 -53.71 26.00 5.60
N LEU A 411 -53.30 25.20 4.60
CA LEU A 411 -52.02 25.42 3.92
C LEU A 411 -52.16 26.55 2.88
N PRO A 412 -51.22 27.52 2.84
CA PRO A 412 -51.20 28.51 1.77
C PRO A 412 -50.92 27.83 0.40
N PRO A 413 -51.28 28.48 -0.73
CA PRO A 413 -50.94 27.95 -2.06
C PRO A 413 -49.42 27.74 -2.21
N GLY A 414 -49.02 26.59 -2.76
CA GLY A 414 -47.60 26.23 -2.85
C GLY A 414 -47.34 24.75 -3.15
N ILE A 415 -46.06 24.38 -3.23
CA ILE A 415 -45.60 23.00 -3.41
C ILE A 415 -45.15 22.44 -2.06
N TYR A 416 -45.57 21.21 -1.76
CA TYR A 416 -45.29 20.55 -0.49
C TYR A 416 -44.76 19.13 -0.68
N ILE A 417 -44.05 18.66 0.34
CA ILE A 417 -43.57 17.27 0.47
C ILE A 417 -44.40 16.62 1.59
N LEU A 418 -45.13 15.57 1.25
CA LEU A 418 -45.86 14.70 2.17
C LEU A 418 -45.01 13.46 2.46
N SER A 419 -44.64 13.23 3.71
CA SER A 419 -44.00 12.01 4.17
C SER A 419 -45.04 11.15 4.90
N LEU A 420 -45.18 9.89 4.52
CA LEU A 420 -46.08 8.90 5.11
C LEU A 420 -45.28 7.77 5.71
N LYS A 421 -45.54 7.41 6.97
CA LYS A 421 -44.92 6.27 7.65
C LYS A 421 -46.01 5.30 8.07
N SER A 422 -46.00 4.09 7.53
CA SER A 422 -46.98 3.07 7.88
C SER A 422 -46.82 2.62 9.33
N GLN A 423 -47.92 2.53 10.06
CA GLN A 423 -47.92 2.03 11.45
C GLN A 423 -47.73 0.51 11.55
N ASN A 424 -47.94 -0.22 10.45
CA ASN A 424 -47.93 -1.69 10.42
C ASN A 424 -46.64 -2.29 9.85
N SER A 425 -45.76 -1.48 9.27
CA SER A 425 -44.49 -1.95 8.68
C SER A 425 -43.31 -1.24 9.34
N ASP A 426 -42.27 -2.01 9.69
CA ASP A 426 -41.06 -1.50 10.32
C ASP A 426 -40.32 -0.51 9.41
N GLY A 427 -40.65 0.77 9.56
CA GLY A 427 -39.81 1.88 9.11
C GLY A 427 -39.97 2.33 7.65
N LEU A 428 -40.92 1.80 6.88
CA LEU A 428 -41.17 2.29 5.52
C LEU A 428 -41.70 3.73 5.55
N VAL A 429 -40.95 4.65 4.93
CA VAL A 429 -41.34 6.06 4.74
C VAL A 429 -41.53 6.32 3.25
N ILE A 430 -42.73 6.72 2.86
CA ILE A 430 -43.09 7.08 1.47
C ILE A 430 -43.13 8.60 1.39
N ASN A 431 -42.46 9.20 0.41
CA ASN A 431 -42.54 10.64 0.17
C ASN A 431 -43.36 10.90 -1.09
N LYS A 432 -44.20 11.94 -1.10
CA LYS A 432 -44.96 12.36 -2.29
C LYS A 432 -44.99 13.88 -2.36
N ARG A 433 -45.03 14.42 -3.58
CA ARG A 433 -45.15 15.87 -3.82
C ARG A 433 -46.56 16.21 -4.27
N PHE A 434 -47.12 17.30 -3.74
CA PHE A 434 -48.39 17.84 -4.21
C PHE A 434 -48.39 19.37 -4.29
N VAL A 435 -49.28 19.91 -5.10
CA VAL A 435 -49.52 21.35 -5.27
C VAL A 435 -50.82 21.72 -4.54
N LYS A 436 -50.76 22.71 -3.64
CA LYS A 436 -51.95 23.35 -3.06
C LYS A 436 -52.30 24.59 -3.90
N MET A 437 -53.53 24.68 -4.35
CA MET A 437 -54.07 25.86 -5.04
C MET A 437 -54.71 26.86 -4.09
#